data_AF-A0A821ASA2-F1
#
_entry.id   AF-A0A821ASA2-F1
#
_cell.length_a   1.000
_cell.length_b   1.000
_cell.length_c   1.000
_cell.angle_alpha   90.00
_cell.angle_beta   90.00
_cell.angle_gamma   90.00
#
_symmetry.space_group_name_H-M   'P 1'
#
loop_
_entity.id
_entity.type
_entity.pdbx_description
1 polymer ?
#
loop_
_entity_poly.entity_id
_entity_poly.type
_entity_poly.pdbx_seq_one_letter_code
_entity_poly.pdbx_strand_id
1 'polypeptide(L)'
;MPVHYLLIALFSVEPYSVETLYVRNIFHSSNRCPSSRTFVARLLPKFIYEWRDDFRFSSRILCIYAVLFLILFVLTIKLIIRELSNLPKWQIMIENLSGSKNANAVNNQGNMSQNQTFSSSPLSAVKVPFFIAVSTALVITIIQVLVLLTSIRRHLLQIFRGDHSEIPKKDNLKNLLYATGNLHFAGFFIGYAAWGYILCFLLTFSIYYIIGKLLENDGKLFEQILTVFIPVLLLSMFKVYITLFVAKYIFLQKRNQILAINNHRVSMILLYFDFFLDVFLDLAASFTRILNSCIITIIYMARLDYSPLGRQLEYRDAGFCAYLGFIKMEAIHRNPIMLAFS
;
A
#
# COMPACT_ATOMS: atom_id res chain seq x y z
N MET A 1 16.02 -46.94 6.21
CA MET A 1 17.45 -46.87 6.56
C MET A 1 18.33 -45.92 5.72
N PRO A 2 17.94 -45.28 4.60
CA PRO A 2 18.86 -44.41 3.85
C PRO A 2 18.96 -42.96 4.38
N VAL A 3 17.94 -42.47 5.11
CA VAL A 3 17.86 -41.05 5.53
C VAL A 3 18.90 -40.70 6.60
N HIS A 4 19.23 -41.66 7.49
CA HIS A 4 20.17 -41.44 8.59
C HIS A 4 21.61 -41.26 8.12
N TYR A 5 22.05 -42.01 7.11
CA TYR A 5 23.40 -41.88 6.55
C TYR A 5 23.56 -40.59 5.73
N LEU A 6 22.50 -40.17 5.02
CA LEU A 6 22.48 -38.91 4.27
C LEU A 6 22.52 -37.69 5.21
N LEU A 7 21.85 -37.76 6.36
CA LEU A 7 21.95 -36.75 7.42
C LEU A 7 23.37 -36.65 7.96
N ILE A 8 24.01 -37.77 8.32
CA ILE A 8 25.38 -37.77 8.87
C ILE A 8 26.39 -37.19 7.85
N ALA A 9 26.24 -37.53 6.57
CA ALA A 9 27.08 -36.97 5.50
C ALA A 9 26.87 -35.46 5.31
N LEU A 10 25.63 -34.96 5.34
CA LEU A 10 25.33 -33.52 5.23
C LEU A 10 25.78 -32.71 6.46
N PHE A 11 25.81 -33.32 7.65
CA PHE A 11 26.29 -32.67 8.87
C PHE A 11 27.82 -32.59 8.97
N SER A 12 28.55 -33.45 8.25
CA SER A 12 30.02 -33.50 8.28
C SER A 12 30.69 -32.57 7.26
N VAL A 13 29.95 -32.07 6.27
CA VAL A 13 30.51 -31.31 5.13
C VAL A 13 30.26 -29.82 5.32
N GLU A 14 31.30 -29.00 5.20
CA GLU A 14 31.16 -27.54 5.15
C GLU A 14 30.33 -27.14 3.92
N PRO A 15 29.33 -26.25 4.05
CA PRO A 15 28.47 -25.89 2.94
C PRO A 15 29.28 -25.17 1.87
N TYR A 16 29.48 -25.83 0.73
CA TYR A 16 30.18 -25.29 -0.44
C TYR A 16 29.25 -24.41 -1.31
N SER A 17 27.94 -24.47 -1.09
CA SER A 17 26.93 -23.75 -1.87
C SER A 17 25.77 -23.22 -1.00
N VAL A 18 25.02 -22.25 -1.52
CA VAL A 18 23.88 -21.65 -0.79
C VAL A 18 22.73 -22.65 -0.64
N GLU A 19 22.58 -23.55 -1.61
CA GLU A 19 21.56 -24.59 -1.64
C GLU A 19 21.79 -25.62 -0.53
N THR A 20 23.05 -26.03 -0.32
CA THR A 20 23.42 -26.95 0.77
C THR A 20 23.26 -26.30 2.15
N LEU A 21 23.58 -25.01 2.27
CA LEU A 21 23.33 -24.22 3.48
C LEU A 21 21.83 -24.09 3.78
N TYR A 22 21.00 -23.87 2.76
CA TYR A 22 19.54 -23.83 2.89
C TYR A 22 18.97 -25.18 3.38
N VAL A 23 19.38 -26.29 2.77
CA VAL A 23 18.93 -27.63 3.16
C VAL A 23 19.37 -27.96 4.60
N ARG A 24 20.62 -27.67 4.96
CA ARG A 24 21.12 -27.80 6.34
C ARG A 24 20.26 -26.99 7.33
N ASN A 25 19.94 -25.75 7.00
CA ASN A 25 19.11 -24.89 7.84
C ASN A 25 17.67 -25.41 8.00
N ILE A 26 17.09 -26.09 6.99
CA ILE A 26 15.78 -26.73 7.15
C ILE A 26 15.82 -27.81 8.23
N PHE A 27 16.79 -28.72 8.16
CA PHE A 27 16.92 -29.80 9.14
C PHE A 27 17.25 -29.26 10.53
N HIS A 28 18.04 -28.19 10.62
CA HIS A 28 18.37 -27.53 11.89
C HIS A 28 17.20 -26.69 12.46
N SER A 29 16.31 -26.19 11.59
CA SER A 29 15.12 -25.41 11.96
C SER A 29 13.97 -26.27 12.46
N SER A 30 13.92 -27.57 12.13
CA SER A 30 12.90 -28.50 12.66
C SER A 30 12.91 -28.56 14.20
N ASN A 31 14.02 -28.17 14.83
CA ASN A 31 14.19 -28.17 16.29
C ASN A 31 13.83 -26.83 16.96
N ARG A 32 13.39 -25.81 16.20
CA ARG A 32 13.00 -24.50 16.76
C ARG A 32 11.49 -24.28 16.59
N CYS A 33 10.72 -24.51 17.65
CA CYS A 33 9.34 -24.02 17.72
C CYS A 33 9.32 -22.48 17.57
N PRO A 34 8.44 -21.90 16.75
CA PRO A 34 8.33 -20.46 16.69
C PRO A 34 7.71 -19.98 18.00
N SER A 35 8.47 -19.26 18.82
CA SER A 35 7.90 -18.57 20.00
C SER A 35 6.86 -17.57 19.50
N SER A 36 5.65 -17.65 20.05
CA SER A 36 4.54 -16.72 19.81
C SER A 36 4.99 -15.28 20.13
N ARG A 37 5.54 -14.57 19.14
CA ARG A 37 5.82 -13.14 19.25
C ARG A 37 4.63 -12.33 18.74
N THR A 38 4.32 -11.32 19.53
CA THR A 38 3.20 -10.38 19.44
C THR A 38 3.08 -9.74 18.06
N PHE A 39 1.84 -9.49 17.65
CA PHE A 39 1.45 -8.93 16.35
C PHE A 39 2.21 -7.64 15.98
N VAL A 40 2.54 -6.81 16.97
CA VAL A 40 3.28 -5.54 16.81
C VAL A 40 4.75 -5.78 16.44
N ALA A 41 5.39 -6.83 16.99
CA ALA A 41 6.76 -7.21 16.64
C ALA A 41 6.88 -7.82 15.22
N ARG A 42 5.76 -8.07 14.51
CA ARG A 42 5.77 -8.50 13.09
C ARG A 42 5.76 -7.35 12.10
N LEU A 43 5.35 -6.15 12.50
CA LEU A 43 5.19 -5.02 11.59
C LEU A 43 6.52 -4.27 11.34
N LEU A 44 7.36 -4.15 12.37
CA LEU A 44 8.64 -3.43 12.28
C LEU A 44 9.76 -4.18 11.52
N PRO A 45 10.03 -5.48 11.73
CA PRO A 45 11.06 -6.19 10.96
C PRO A 45 10.62 -6.55 9.53
N LYS A 46 9.35 -6.32 9.14
CA LYS A 46 8.91 -6.50 7.74
C LYS A 46 9.43 -5.42 6.79
N PHE A 47 9.81 -4.25 7.32
CA PHE A 47 10.36 -3.14 6.53
C PHE A 47 11.86 -3.26 6.30
N ILE A 48 12.58 -3.93 7.21
CA ILE A 48 14.01 -4.16 7.12
C ILE A 48 14.23 -5.51 6.46
N TYR A 49 14.94 -5.50 5.34
CA TYR A 49 15.42 -6.71 4.70
C TYR A 49 16.31 -7.47 5.69
N GLU A 50 15.76 -8.50 6.35
CA GLU A 50 16.58 -9.41 7.18
C GLU A 50 17.53 -10.16 6.25
N TRP A 51 18.84 -9.96 6.41
CA TRP A 51 19.84 -10.71 5.67
C TRP A 51 19.73 -12.19 6.00
N ARG A 52 19.72 -13.03 4.96
CA ARG A 52 19.65 -14.49 5.06
C ARG A 52 20.66 -15.08 4.10
N ASP A 53 21.67 -15.75 4.66
CA ASP A 53 22.77 -16.35 3.89
C ASP A 53 22.32 -17.58 3.08
N ASP A 54 21.16 -18.12 3.43
CA ASP A 54 20.49 -19.27 2.83
C ASP A 54 19.56 -18.93 1.67
N PHE A 55 19.51 -17.67 1.21
CA PHE A 55 18.69 -17.29 0.06
C PHE A 55 19.41 -16.31 -0.87
N ARG A 56 19.44 -16.64 -2.17
CA ARG A 56 19.97 -15.76 -3.22
C ARG A 56 18.89 -15.40 -4.23
N PHE A 57 18.80 -14.12 -4.56
CA PHE A 57 17.95 -13.67 -5.66
C PHE A 57 18.50 -14.09 -7.02
N SER A 58 17.59 -14.31 -7.96
CA SER A 58 17.91 -14.51 -9.37
C SER A 58 18.58 -13.28 -9.95
N SER A 59 19.61 -13.46 -10.79
CA SER A 59 20.29 -12.37 -11.52
C SER A 59 19.30 -11.55 -12.34
N ARG A 60 18.26 -12.20 -12.87
CA ARG A 60 17.15 -11.55 -13.57
C ARG A 60 16.43 -10.51 -12.71
N ILE A 61 16.10 -10.84 -11.46
CA ILE A 61 15.43 -9.89 -10.54
C ILE A 61 16.35 -8.71 -10.27
N LEU A 62 17.62 -8.96 -9.95
CA LEU A 62 18.59 -7.90 -9.67
C LEU A 62 18.74 -6.93 -10.85
N CYS A 63 18.81 -7.47 -12.08
CA CYS A 63 18.86 -6.66 -13.30
C CYS A 63 17.59 -5.81 -13.48
N ILE A 64 16.40 -6.39 -13.29
CA ILE A 64 15.14 -5.66 -13.40
C ILE A 64 15.06 -4.53 -12.37
N TYR A 65 15.49 -4.76 -11.13
CA TYR A 65 15.53 -3.73 -10.09
C TYR A 65 16.54 -2.62 -10.42
N ALA A 66 17.72 -2.96 -10.96
CA ALA A 66 18.70 -1.96 -11.39
C ALA A 66 18.14 -1.05 -12.49
N VAL A 67 17.48 -1.65 -13.50
CA VAL A 67 16.80 -0.90 -14.57
C VAL A 67 15.66 -0.05 -14.02
N LEU A 68 14.89 -0.57 -13.07
CA LEU A 68 13.80 0.17 -12.43
C LEU A 68 14.31 1.41 -11.68
N PHE A 69 15.38 1.28 -10.88
CA PHE A 69 15.96 2.43 -10.18
C PHE A 69 16.50 3.49 -11.16
N LEU A 70 17.12 3.07 -12.26
CA LEU A 70 17.57 3.98 -13.32
C LEU A 70 16.37 4.72 -13.94
N ILE A 71 15.30 4.00 -14.28
CA ILE A 71 14.10 4.60 -14.87
C ILE A 71 13.44 5.58 -13.90
N LEU A 72 13.30 5.21 -12.62
CA LEU A 72 12.77 6.11 -11.59
C LEU A 72 13.61 7.38 -11.48
N PHE A 73 14.95 7.25 -11.45
CA PHE A 73 15.86 8.40 -11.43
C PHE A 73 15.66 9.31 -12.65
N VAL A 74 15.66 8.77 -13.87
CA VAL A 74 15.44 9.56 -15.09
C VAL A 74 14.06 10.23 -15.10
N LEU A 75 13.03 9.52 -14.64
CA LEU A 75 11.65 10.03 -14.58
C LEU A 75 11.56 11.21 -13.59
N THR A 76 12.22 11.11 -12.43
CA THR A 76 12.23 12.19 -11.43
C THR A 76 12.91 13.45 -11.95
N ILE A 77 14.07 13.32 -12.62
CA ILE A 77 14.76 14.46 -13.25
C ILE A 77 13.88 15.10 -14.33
N LYS A 78 13.26 14.28 -15.19
CA LYS A 78 12.36 14.77 -16.24
C LYS A 78 11.16 15.53 -15.67
N LEU A 79 10.55 15.03 -14.59
CA LEU A 79 9.46 15.74 -13.92
C LEU A 79 9.91 17.09 -13.36
N ILE A 80 11.07 17.13 -12.68
CA ILE A 80 11.61 18.37 -12.12
C ILE A 80 11.86 19.40 -13.22
N ILE A 81 12.55 19.03 -14.31
CA ILE A 81 12.89 19.96 -15.41
C ILE A 81 11.63 20.43 -16.14
N ARG A 82 10.72 19.50 -16.50
CA ARG A 82 9.52 19.81 -17.27
C ARG A 82 8.58 20.72 -16.47
N GLU A 83 8.31 20.38 -15.22
CA GLU A 83 7.38 21.15 -14.41
C GLU A 83 7.97 22.50 -14.04
N LEU A 84 9.27 22.60 -13.71
CA LEU A 84 9.94 23.88 -13.45
C LEU A 84 9.77 24.89 -14.61
N SER A 85 9.84 24.42 -15.86
CA SER A 85 9.61 25.23 -17.06
C SER A 85 8.14 25.65 -17.22
N ASN A 86 7.20 24.81 -16.80
CA ASN A 86 5.75 25.04 -16.95
C ASN A 86 5.10 25.74 -15.75
N LEU A 87 5.77 25.87 -14.61
CA LEU A 87 5.27 26.56 -13.41
C LEU A 87 4.62 27.94 -13.69
N PRO A 88 5.20 28.85 -14.50
CA PRO A 88 4.53 30.13 -14.77
C PRO A 88 3.22 29.98 -15.55
N LYS A 89 3.09 28.97 -16.42
CA LYS A 89 1.85 28.69 -17.15
C LYS A 89 0.76 28.14 -16.21
N TRP A 90 1.13 27.22 -15.32
CA TRP A 90 0.23 26.68 -14.31
C TRP A 90 -0.33 27.76 -13.38
N GLN A 91 0.49 28.75 -13.02
CA GLN A 91 0.06 29.86 -12.20
C GLN A 91 -0.98 30.72 -12.88
N ILE A 92 -0.76 31.12 -14.14
CA ILE A 92 -1.75 31.89 -14.91
C ILE A 92 -3.06 31.12 -15.02
N MET A 93 -3.01 29.80 -15.23
CA MET A 93 -4.21 28.96 -15.31
C MET A 93 -4.97 28.91 -13.97
N ILE A 94 -4.26 28.72 -12.86
CA ILE A 94 -4.84 28.69 -11.52
C ILE A 94 -5.42 30.06 -11.14
N GLU A 95 -4.71 31.14 -11.46
CA GLU A 95 -5.15 32.50 -11.19
C GLU A 95 -6.43 32.82 -11.96
N ASN A 96 -6.53 32.42 -13.24
CA ASN A 96 -7.76 32.56 -14.03
C ASN A 96 -8.95 31.78 -13.45
N LEU A 97 -8.71 30.57 -12.90
CA LEU A 97 -9.73 29.77 -12.22
C LEU A 97 -10.19 30.43 -10.90
N SER A 98 -9.27 31.07 -10.16
CA SER A 98 -9.61 31.77 -8.91
C SER A 98 -10.17 33.19 -9.13
N GLY A 99 -9.74 33.88 -10.19
CA GLY A 99 -9.98 35.30 -10.47
C GLY A 99 -11.37 35.59 -11.05
N SER A 100 -12.08 34.57 -11.55
CA SER A 100 -13.49 34.69 -11.96
C SER A 100 -14.41 35.12 -10.79
N LYS A 101 -13.97 35.00 -9.53
CA LYS A 101 -14.71 35.50 -8.36
C LYS A 101 -14.38 36.94 -7.95
N ASN A 102 -13.34 37.56 -8.50
CA ASN A 102 -12.89 38.91 -8.08
C ASN A 102 -13.50 40.06 -8.91
N ALA A 103 -14.21 39.77 -10.00
CA ALA A 103 -14.92 40.80 -10.79
C ALA A 103 -16.04 41.51 -10.00
N ASN A 104 -16.50 40.94 -8.88
CA ASN A 104 -17.54 41.54 -8.03
C ASN A 104 -16.99 42.31 -6.81
N ALA A 105 -15.66 42.38 -6.63
CA ALA A 105 -15.03 43.00 -5.45
C ALA A 105 -14.41 44.40 -5.72
N VAL A 106 -14.58 44.95 -6.93
CA VAL A 106 -13.93 46.21 -7.36
C VAL A 106 -14.57 47.48 -6.77
N ASN A 107 -15.66 47.40 -5.99
CA ASN A 107 -16.34 48.60 -5.50
C ASN A 107 -15.82 49.23 -4.20
N ASN A 108 -14.83 48.65 -3.49
CA ASN A 108 -14.33 49.27 -2.25
C ASN A 108 -12.81 49.43 -2.27
N GLN A 109 -12.34 50.43 -3.02
CA GLN A 109 -10.98 50.93 -2.94
C GLN A 109 -10.98 52.18 -2.05
N GLY A 110 -10.51 52.02 -0.81
CA GLY A 110 -10.37 53.10 0.15
C GLY A 110 -9.38 52.74 1.25
N ASN A 111 -8.19 53.30 1.12
CA ASN A 111 -7.16 53.52 2.14
C ASN A 111 -6.13 52.41 2.38
N MET A 112 -4.95 52.67 1.83
CA MET A 112 -3.67 52.10 2.20
C MET A 112 -3.34 52.33 3.67
N SER A 113 -2.83 51.31 4.35
CA SER A 113 -1.76 51.47 5.34
C SER A 113 -0.92 50.21 5.41
N GLN A 114 0.39 50.43 5.49
CA GLN A 114 1.45 49.45 5.48
C GLN A 114 1.28 48.43 6.62
N ASN A 115 1.33 47.15 6.26
CA ASN A 115 2.00 46.10 7.03
C ASN A 115 2.46 45.03 6.04
N GLN A 116 3.61 45.29 5.42
CA GLN A 116 4.36 44.27 4.69
C GLN A 116 4.98 43.31 5.70
N THR A 117 4.21 42.32 6.13
CA THR A 117 4.76 41.10 6.73
C THR A 117 4.42 39.94 5.83
N PHE A 118 5.38 39.59 4.97
CA PHE A 118 5.54 38.26 4.41
C PHE A 118 4.33 37.68 3.63
N SER A 119 3.69 38.48 2.78
CA SER A 119 2.90 37.93 1.67
C SER A 119 3.87 37.39 0.62
N SER A 120 4.32 36.15 0.84
CA SER A 120 5.15 35.42 -0.10
C SER A 120 4.50 35.47 -1.48
N SER A 121 5.23 35.94 -2.49
CA SER A 121 4.79 36.02 -3.89
C SER A 121 3.88 34.84 -4.28
N PRO A 122 2.82 35.01 -5.10
CA PRO A 122 1.97 33.87 -5.54
C PRO A 122 2.79 32.73 -6.19
N LEU A 123 4.02 33.06 -6.61
CA LEU A 123 5.03 32.14 -7.11
C LEU A 123 5.49 31.06 -6.11
N SER A 124 5.60 31.38 -4.82
CA SER A 124 6.07 30.45 -3.78
C SER A 124 4.99 29.44 -3.39
N ALA A 125 3.71 29.80 -3.48
CA ALA A 125 2.59 28.96 -3.06
C ALA A 125 2.48 27.64 -3.85
N VAL A 126 2.89 27.61 -5.12
CA VAL A 126 2.86 26.40 -5.97
C VAL A 126 4.22 25.68 -6.00
N LYS A 127 5.31 26.44 -5.88
CA LYS A 127 6.68 25.89 -5.94
C LYS A 127 7.00 24.97 -4.76
N VAL A 128 6.67 25.39 -3.53
CA VAL A 128 6.95 24.62 -2.31
C VAL A 128 6.23 23.27 -2.29
N PRO A 129 4.90 23.18 -2.49
CA PRO A 129 4.20 21.88 -2.47
C PRO A 129 4.65 20.96 -3.61
N PHE A 130 5.10 21.50 -4.74
CA PHE A 130 5.65 20.71 -5.84
C PHE A 130 6.90 19.92 -5.41
N PHE A 131 7.91 20.58 -4.84
CA PHE A 131 9.14 19.88 -4.42
C PHE A 131 8.87 18.85 -3.33
N ILE A 132 8.01 19.18 -2.35
CA ILE A 132 7.63 18.26 -1.28
C ILE A 132 6.89 17.04 -1.86
N ALA A 133 5.99 17.25 -2.83
CA ALA A 133 5.27 16.17 -3.50
C ALA A 133 6.21 15.24 -4.28
N VAL A 134 7.16 15.78 -5.05
CA VAL A 134 8.13 14.98 -5.79
C VAL A 134 8.97 14.12 -4.84
N SER A 135 9.50 14.71 -3.77
CA SER A 135 10.32 13.99 -2.79
C SER A 135 9.53 12.90 -2.07
N THR A 136 8.32 13.21 -1.61
CA THR A 136 7.48 12.24 -0.89
C THR A 136 6.99 11.11 -1.80
N ALA A 137 6.59 11.39 -3.03
CA ALA A 137 6.24 10.37 -4.02
C ALA A 137 7.41 9.44 -4.32
N LEU A 138 8.65 9.96 -4.41
CA LEU A 138 9.85 9.15 -4.63
C LEU A 138 10.14 8.24 -3.44
N VAL A 139 10.03 8.77 -2.21
CA VAL A 139 10.23 7.97 -0.99
C VAL A 139 9.19 6.84 -0.91
N ILE A 140 7.92 7.14 -1.19
CA ILE A 140 6.84 6.14 -1.20
C ILE A 140 7.14 5.05 -2.23
N THR A 141 7.48 5.39 -3.47
CA THR A 141 7.72 4.37 -4.50
C THR A 141 8.94 3.51 -4.22
N ILE A 142 10.04 4.10 -3.73
CA ILE A 142 11.23 3.34 -3.32
C ILE A 142 10.85 2.36 -2.21
N ILE A 143 10.12 2.81 -1.20
CA ILE A 143 9.62 1.95 -0.12
C ILE A 143 8.78 0.79 -0.68
N GLN A 144 7.83 1.05 -1.58
CA GLN A 144 6.98 0.00 -2.15
C GLN A 144 7.78 -1.03 -2.96
N VAL A 145 8.77 -0.57 -3.72
CA VAL A 145 9.68 -1.43 -4.49
C VAL A 145 10.52 -2.31 -3.56
N LEU A 146 11.05 -1.77 -2.47
CA LEU A 146 11.82 -2.54 -1.48
C LEU A 146 10.94 -3.57 -0.74
N VAL A 147 9.70 -3.19 -0.40
CA VAL A 147 8.72 -4.10 0.20
C VAL A 147 8.37 -5.23 -0.77
N LEU A 148 8.22 -4.93 -2.07
CA LEU A 148 8.00 -5.96 -3.10
C LEU A 148 9.16 -6.95 -3.17
N LEU A 149 10.40 -6.50 -3.07
CA LEU A 149 11.58 -7.38 -3.08
C LEU A 149 11.55 -8.37 -1.90
N THR A 150 11.19 -7.87 -0.72
CA THR A 150 11.02 -8.69 0.48
C THR A 150 9.84 -9.67 0.35
N SER A 151 8.75 -9.21 -0.28
CA SER A 151 7.57 -10.02 -0.58
C SER A 151 7.88 -11.16 -1.56
N ILE A 152 8.62 -10.90 -2.65
CA ILE A 152 9.10 -11.91 -3.60
C ILE A 152 9.83 -13.04 -2.88
N ARG A 153 10.77 -12.69 -1.99
CA ARG A 153 11.50 -13.69 -1.21
C ARG A 153 10.57 -14.52 -0.33
N ARG A 154 9.64 -13.88 0.40
CA ARG A 154 8.68 -14.58 1.26
C ARG A 154 7.82 -15.56 0.45
N HIS A 155 7.29 -15.09 -0.68
CA HIS A 155 6.43 -15.87 -1.57
C HIS A 155 7.18 -17.04 -2.23
N LEU A 156 8.43 -16.86 -2.64
CA LEU A 156 9.28 -17.95 -3.15
C LEU A 156 9.50 -19.03 -2.08
N LEU A 157 9.86 -18.62 -0.85
CA LEU A 157 10.08 -19.55 0.26
C LEU A 157 8.81 -20.30 0.68
N GLN A 158 7.64 -19.65 0.64
CA GLN A 158 6.35 -20.31 0.88
C GLN A 158 6.08 -21.40 -0.16
N ILE A 159 6.33 -21.11 -1.45
CA ILE A 159 6.13 -22.09 -2.53
C ILE A 159 7.11 -23.25 -2.42
N PHE A 160 8.38 -23.02 -2.06
CA PHE A 160 9.33 -24.10 -1.80
C PHE A 160 8.85 -25.06 -0.69
N ARG A 161 8.07 -24.56 0.27
CA ARG A 161 7.46 -25.36 1.35
C ARG A 161 6.13 -26.02 0.96
N GLY A 162 5.60 -25.70 -0.22
CA GLY A 162 4.24 -26.13 -0.62
C GLY A 162 3.13 -25.40 0.14
N ASP A 163 3.41 -24.26 0.79
CA ASP A 163 2.41 -23.45 1.46
C ASP A 163 1.69 -22.55 0.44
N HIS A 164 0.36 -22.63 0.41
CA HIS A 164 -0.51 -21.93 -0.52
C HIS A 164 -1.50 -20.99 0.19
N SER A 165 -1.15 -20.55 1.41
CA SER A 165 -1.97 -19.62 2.20
C SER A 165 -2.12 -18.25 1.56
N GLU A 166 -1.02 -17.66 1.07
CA GLU A 166 -0.99 -16.32 0.45
C GLU A 166 -1.12 -16.35 -1.09
N ILE A 167 -0.78 -17.46 -1.74
CA ILE A 167 -0.69 -17.58 -3.20
C ILE A 167 -1.63 -18.69 -3.68
N PRO A 168 -2.47 -18.43 -4.70
CA PRO A 168 -3.38 -19.46 -5.20
C PRO A 168 -2.62 -20.66 -5.74
N LYS A 169 -3.14 -21.86 -5.44
CA LYS A 169 -2.59 -23.13 -5.90
C LYS A 169 -2.37 -23.13 -7.42
N LYS A 170 -1.38 -23.90 -7.88
CA LYS A 170 -1.09 -24.03 -9.30
C LYS A 170 -2.17 -24.87 -9.96
N ASP A 171 -2.93 -24.27 -10.87
CA ASP A 171 -3.87 -24.99 -11.72
C ASP A 171 -3.15 -25.40 -13.00
N ASN A 172 -3.06 -26.70 -13.29
CA ASN A 172 -2.39 -27.22 -14.50
C ASN A 172 -3.03 -26.72 -15.80
N LEU A 173 -4.32 -26.39 -15.77
CA LEU A 173 -5.05 -25.83 -16.91
C LEU A 173 -4.55 -24.43 -17.33
N LYS A 174 -3.78 -23.75 -16.46
CA LYS A 174 -3.30 -22.37 -16.67
C LYS A 174 -1.79 -22.29 -16.93
N ASN A 175 -1.14 -23.40 -17.31
CA ASN A 175 0.31 -23.44 -17.54
C ASN A 175 0.79 -22.44 -18.60
N LEU A 176 0.03 -22.26 -19.69
CA LEU A 176 0.34 -21.27 -20.73
C LEU A 176 0.36 -19.85 -20.13
N LEU A 177 -0.64 -19.53 -19.32
CA LEU A 177 -0.76 -18.23 -18.65
C LEU A 177 0.39 -17.97 -17.67
N TYR A 178 0.88 -19.00 -16.96
CA TYR A 178 2.07 -18.85 -16.12
C TYR A 178 3.36 -18.63 -16.92
N ALA A 179 3.50 -19.32 -18.07
CA ALA A 179 4.64 -19.14 -18.95
C ALA A 179 4.67 -17.75 -19.60
N THR A 180 3.55 -17.29 -20.14
CA THR A 180 3.44 -15.94 -20.72
C THR A 180 3.58 -14.86 -19.66
N GLY A 181 2.99 -15.06 -18.48
CA GLY A 181 3.14 -14.15 -17.34
C GLY A 181 4.61 -13.98 -16.92
N ASN A 182 5.38 -15.08 -16.89
CA ASN A 182 6.81 -15.03 -16.62
C ASN A 182 7.58 -14.18 -17.64
N LEU A 183 7.26 -14.28 -18.94
CA LEU A 183 7.92 -13.48 -19.98
C LEU A 183 7.61 -11.98 -19.86
N HIS A 184 6.36 -11.63 -19.58
CA HIS A 184 5.91 -10.24 -19.50
C HIS A 184 6.16 -9.55 -18.14
N PHE A 185 6.54 -10.30 -17.11
CA PHE A 185 6.73 -9.78 -15.74
C PHE A 185 7.63 -8.52 -15.68
N ALA A 186 8.78 -8.53 -16.36
CA ALA A 186 9.71 -7.40 -16.32
C ALA A 186 9.09 -6.11 -16.89
N GLY A 187 8.39 -6.22 -18.03
CA GLY A 187 7.75 -5.09 -18.68
C GLY A 187 6.60 -4.52 -17.86
N PHE A 188 5.73 -5.40 -17.33
CA PHE A 188 4.67 -4.96 -16.43
C PHE A 188 5.24 -4.30 -15.18
N PHE A 189 6.24 -4.90 -14.53
CA PHE A 189 6.80 -4.31 -13.31
C PHE A 189 7.31 -2.89 -13.51
N ILE A 190 8.14 -2.68 -14.55
CA ILE A 190 8.68 -1.35 -14.88
C ILE A 190 7.56 -0.37 -15.24
N GLY A 191 6.59 -0.80 -16.05
CA GLY A 191 5.47 0.03 -16.48
C GLY A 191 4.57 0.47 -15.31
N TYR A 192 4.14 -0.47 -14.47
CA TYR A 192 3.31 -0.19 -13.29
C TYR A 192 4.04 0.65 -12.25
N ALA A 193 5.34 0.46 -12.05
CA ALA A 193 6.13 1.29 -11.14
C ALA A 193 6.29 2.72 -11.66
N ALA A 194 6.52 2.92 -12.97
CA ALA A 194 6.58 4.25 -13.58
C ALA A 194 5.22 4.98 -13.50
N TRP A 195 4.13 4.27 -13.82
CA TRP A 195 2.78 4.85 -13.77
C TRP A 195 2.31 5.10 -12.33
N GLY A 196 2.63 4.17 -11.42
CA GLY A 196 2.40 4.33 -9.98
C GLY A 196 3.13 5.54 -9.41
N TYR A 197 4.37 5.82 -9.85
CA TYR A 197 5.09 7.02 -9.45
C TYR A 197 4.40 8.31 -9.91
N ILE A 198 3.96 8.38 -11.16
CA ILE A 198 3.24 9.54 -11.69
C ILE A 198 1.92 9.77 -10.94
N LEU A 199 1.15 8.72 -10.68
CA LEU A 199 -0.10 8.82 -9.92
C LEU A 199 0.13 9.21 -8.46
N CYS A 200 1.15 8.66 -7.80
CA CYS A 200 1.53 9.04 -6.44
C CYS A 200 1.96 10.52 -6.37
N PHE A 201 2.70 11.00 -7.36
CA PHE A 201 3.06 12.41 -7.47
C PHE A 201 1.82 13.30 -7.60
N LEU A 202 0.88 12.97 -8.49
CA LEU A 202 -0.36 13.75 -8.67
C LEU A 202 -1.21 13.79 -7.39
N LEU A 203 -1.32 12.65 -6.69
CA LEU A 203 -2.07 12.55 -5.44
C LEU A 203 -1.43 13.38 -4.33
N THR A 204 -0.12 13.24 -4.12
CA THR A 204 0.61 14.00 -3.09
C THR A 204 0.62 15.50 -3.40
N PHE A 205 0.81 15.87 -4.66
CA PHE A 205 0.74 17.27 -5.10
C PHE A 205 -0.64 17.89 -4.84
N SER A 206 -1.73 17.17 -5.16
CA SER A 206 -3.09 17.64 -4.89
C SER A 206 -3.31 17.87 -3.39
N ILE A 207 -2.85 16.96 -2.53
CA ILE A 207 -2.96 17.09 -1.08
C ILE A 207 -2.18 18.31 -0.56
N TYR A 208 -0.90 18.45 -0.92
CA TYR A 208 -0.08 19.57 -0.45
C TYR A 208 -0.56 20.92 -0.99
N TYR A 209 -1.10 20.95 -2.22
CA TYR A 209 -1.70 22.16 -2.78
C TYR A 209 -2.95 22.59 -2.00
N ILE A 210 -3.84 21.65 -1.68
CA ILE A 210 -5.03 21.93 -0.85
C ILE A 210 -4.63 22.45 0.52
N ILE A 211 -3.63 21.82 1.17
CA ILE A 211 -3.11 22.27 2.46
C ILE A 211 -2.51 23.68 2.36
N GLY A 212 -1.74 23.96 1.29
CA GLY A 212 -1.18 25.28 1.05
C GLY A 212 -2.26 26.37 0.92
N LYS A 213 -3.32 26.11 0.14
CA LYS A 213 -4.45 27.04 0.00
C LYS A 213 -5.27 27.20 1.27
N LEU A 214 -5.37 26.15 2.07
CA LEU A 214 -6.03 26.20 3.36
C LEU A 214 -5.32 27.12 4.34
N LEU A 215 -3.98 27.08 4.33
CA LEU A 215 -3.14 27.91 5.20
C LEU A 215 -3.13 29.38 4.78
N GLU A 216 -3.23 29.67 3.48
CA GLU A 216 -3.25 31.03 2.93
C GLU A 216 -4.54 31.79 3.27
N ASN A 217 -5.68 31.11 3.46
CA ASN A 217 -6.99 31.74 3.71
C ASN A 217 -7.33 31.89 5.22
N ASP A 218 -6.33 32.19 6.05
CA ASP A 218 -6.42 32.31 7.52
C ASP A 218 -7.08 31.10 8.23
N GLY A 219 -7.14 29.94 7.57
CA GLY A 219 -7.85 28.76 8.09
C GLY A 219 -9.38 28.88 8.15
N LYS A 220 -10.00 29.96 7.65
CA LYS A 220 -11.47 30.14 7.72
C LYS A 220 -12.24 29.03 6.99
N LEU A 221 -11.74 28.59 5.83
CA LEU A 221 -12.30 27.45 5.11
C LEU A 221 -12.13 26.14 5.91
N PHE A 222 -11.01 26.00 6.63
CA PHE A 222 -10.78 24.83 7.46
C PHE A 222 -11.77 24.78 8.62
N GLU A 223 -12.00 25.92 9.27
CA GLU A 223 -12.96 26.07 10.36
C GLU A 223 -14.39 25.76 9.89
N GLN A 224 -14.78 26.26 8.71
CA GLN A 224 -16.10 25.96 8.13
C GLN A 224 -16.27 24.46 7.83
N ILE A 225 -15.27 23.83 7.22
CA ILE A 225 -15.30 22.39 6.92
C ILE A 225 -15.35 21.59 8.23
N LEU A 226 -14.48 21.90 9.20
CA LEU A 226 -14.45 21.24 10.50
C LEU A 226 -15.77 21.38 11.25
N THR A 227 -16.37 22.57 11.26
CA THR A 227 -17.65 22.81 11.96
C THR A 227 -18.77 21.93 11.42
N VAL A 228 -18.75 21.59 10.14
CA VAL A 228 -19.72 20.66 9.53
C VAL A 228 -19.35 19.20 9.78
N PHE A 229 -18.07 18.84 9.69
CA PHE A 229 -17.62 17.44 9.82
C PHE A 229 -17.57 16.93 11.28
N ILE A 230 -17.19 17.78 12.24
CA ILE A 230 -17.09 17.44 13.67
C ILE A 230 -18.40 16.86 14.22
N PRO A 231 -19.59 17.48 14.06
CA PRO A 231 -20.82 16.93 14.63
C PRO A 231 -21.20 15.59 14.00
N VAL A 232 -20.97 15.40 12.69
CA VAL A 232 -21.23 14.13 12.01
C VAL A 232 -20.31 13.02 12.53
N LEU A 233 -19.02 13.31 12.69
CA LEU A 233 -18.04 12.36 13.21
C LEU A 233 -18.30 12.03 14.68
N LEU A 234 -18.65 13.03 15.49
CA LEU A 234 -18.99 12.85 16.91
C LEU A 234 -20.26 12.02 17.08
N LEU A 235 -21.30 12.28 16.28
CA LEU A 235 -22.52 11.48 16.24
C LEU A 235 -22.21 10.02 15.88
N SER A 236 -21.39 9.79 14.85
CA SER A 236 -20.98 8.45 14.42
C SER A 236 -20.24 7.70 15.53
N MET A 237 -19.25 8.35 16.17
CA MET A 237 -18.51 7.77 17.28
C MET A 237 -19.43 7.44 18.46
N PHE A 238 -20.28 8.39 18.86
CA PHE A 238 -21.23 8.21 19.95
C PHE A 238 -22.18 7.03 19.69
N LYS A 239 -22.70 6.91 18.47
CA LYS A 239 -23.52 5.78 18.03
C LYS A 239 -22.79 4.46 18.22
N VAL A 240 -21.57 4.33 17.69
CA VAL A 240 -20.75 3.11 17.82
C VAL A 240 -20.53 2.75 19.30
N TYR A 241 -20.21 3.73 20.15
CA TYR A 241 -20.03 3.49 21.58
C TYR A 241 -21.31 3.01 22.28
N ILE A 242 -22.47 3.62 22.00
CA ILE A 242 -23.75 3.17 22.55
C ILE A 242 -24.06 1.75 22.08
N THR A 243 -23.95 1.46 20.78
CA THR A 243 -24.25 0.13 20.24
C THR A 243 -23.33 -0.93 20.86
N LEU A 244 -22.04 -0.65 21.03
CA LEU A 244 -21.09 -1.55 21.71
C LEU A 244 -21.45 -1.75 23.19
N PHE A 245 -21.82 -0.68 23.90
CA PHE A 245 -22.22 -0.73 25.30
C PHE A 245 -23.48 -1.58 25.47
N VAL A 246 -24.53 -1.28 24.72
CA VAL A 246 -25.80 -2.02 24.71
C VAL A 246 -25.57 -3.48 24.32
N ALA A 247 -24.79 -3.76 23.27
CA ALA A 247 -24.48 -5.11 22.86
C ALA A 247 -23.79 -5.90 23.98
N LYS A 248 -22.78 -5.31 24.64
CA LYS A 248 -22.00 -5.98 25.68
C LYS A 248 -22.79 -6.24 26.97
N TYR A 249 -23.63 -5.28 27.40
CA TYR A 249 -24.29 -5.34 28.69
C TYR A 249 -25.72 -5.89 28.65
N ILE A 250 -26.46 -5.62 27.55
CA ILE A 250 -27.87 -6.00 27.43
C ILE A 250 -28.03 -7.28 26.60
N PHE A 251 -27.33 -7.37 25.47
CA PHE A 251 -27.55 -8.49 24.53
C PHE A 251 -26.62 -9.68 24.77
N LEU A 252 -25.39 -9.50 25.22
CA LEU A 252 -24.43 -10.61 25.24
C LEU A 252 -24.48 -11.41 26.55
N GLN A 253 -24.81 -12.70 26.45
CA GLN A 253 -24.84 -13.59 27.61
C GLN A 253 -23.42 -13.81 28.16
N LYS A 254 -23.27 -13.77 29.49
CA LYS A 254 -21.97 -13.89 30.18
C LYS A 254 -20.89 -12.92 29.67
N ARG A 255 -21.25 -11.67 29.37
CA ARG A 255 -20.31 -10.56 29.09
C ARG A 255 -19.17 -10.94 28.12
N ASN A 256 -19.52 -11.39 26.91
CA ASN A 256 -18.60 -11.71 25.80
C ASN A 256 -17.89 -13.08 25.84
N GLN A 257 -18.28 -13.99 26.73
CA GLN A 257 -17.71 -15.34 26.77
C GLN A 257 -18.39 -16.32 25.79
N ILE A 258 -19.66 -16.10 25.47
CA ILE A 258 -20.43 -16.93 24.55
C ILE A 258 -21.19 -16.00 23.60
N LEU A 259 -21.16 -16.28 22.30
CA LEU A 259 -21.93 -15.56 21.28
C LEU A 259 -23.40 -16.00 21.33
N ALA A 260 -24.07 -15.75 22.45
CA ALA A 260 -25.48 -16.01 22.65
C ALA A 260 -26.20 -14.72 23.04
N ILE A 261 -27.28 -14.41 22.33
CA ILE A 261 -28.09 -13.21 22.55
C ILE A 261 -29.08 -13.50 23.67
N ASN A 262 -29.03 -12.68 24.72
CA ASN A 262 -30.03 -12.63 25.78
C ASN A 262 -31.15 -11.65 25.38
N ASN A 263 -32.40 -12.02 25.67
CA ASN A 263 -33.61 -11.23 25.40
C ASN A 263 -33.77 -10.77 23.93
N HIS A 264 -34.10 -11.73 23.07
CA HIS A 264 -34.28 -11.56 21.62
C HIS A 264 -35.33 -10.51 21.22
N ARG A 265 -36.28 -10.15 22.11
CA ARG A 265 -37.33 -9.17 21.81
C ARG A 265 -36.79 -7.73 21.86
N VAL A 266 -36.01 -7.43 22.90
CA VAL A 266 -35.40 -6.08 23.06
C VAL A 266 -34.36 -5.83 21.99
N SER A 267 -33.59 -6.85 21.59
CA SER A 267 -32.64 -6.72 20.48
C SER A 267 -33.30 -6.38 19.16
N MET A 268 -34.48 -6.96 18.87
CA MET A 268 -35.21 -6.67 17.64
C MET A 268 -35.76 -5.24 17.63
N ILE A 269 -36.29 -4.75 18.75
CA ILE A 269 -36.79 -3.37 18.85
C ILE A 269 -35.63 -2.36 18.69
N LEU A 270 -34.49 -2.62 19.33
CA LEU A 270 -33.35 -1.72 19.28
C LEU A 270 -32.72 -1.70 17.87
N LEU A 271 -32.62 -2.87 17.21
CA LEU A 271 -32.15 -2.96 15.83
C LEU A 271 -33.08 -2.23 14.84
N TYR A 272 -34.39 -2.24 15.08
CA TYR A 272 -35.34 -1.46 14.26
C TYR A 272 -35.11 0.05 14.38
N PHE A 273 -34.85 0.58 15.58
CA PHE A 273 -34.52 1.99 15.75
C PHE A 273 -33.12 2.35 15.22
N ASP A 274 -32.13 1.48 15.43
CA ASP A 274 -30.75 1.69 14.97
C ASP A 274 -30.65 1.70 13.44
N PHE A 275 -31.48 0.89 12.77
CA PHE A 275 -31.55 0.82 11.30
C PHE A 275 -31.71 2.19 10.65
N PHE A 276 -32.58 3.06 11.17
CA PHE A 276 -32.79 4.39 10.59
C PHE A 276 -31.55 5.29 10.71
N LEU A 277 -30.82 5.22 11.83
CA LEU A 277 -29.59 5.98 12.02
C LEU A 277 -28.44 5.41 11.17
N ASP A 278 -28.40 4.10 11.02
CA ASP A 278 -27.40 3.40 10.22
C ASP A 278 -27.48 3.74 8.75
N VAL A 279 -28.68 3.83 8.17
CA VAL A 279 -28.84 4.21 6.76
C VAL A 279 -28.15 5.54 6.43
N PHE A 280 -28.24 6.55 7.31
CA PHE A 280 -27.59 7.83 7.09
C PHE A 280 -26.07 7.78 7.32
N LEU A 281 -25.61 7.09 8.36
CA LEU A 281 -24.17 6.96 8.66
C LEU A 281 -23.46 6.09 7.61
N ASP A 282 -24.10 5.04 7.13
CA ASP A 282 -23.56 4.11 6.14
C ASP A 282 -23.42 4.74 4.75
N LEU A 283 -24.27 5.72 4.42
CA LEU A 283 -24.08 6.54 3.22
C LEU A 283 -22.74 7.28 3.25
N ALA A 284 -22.41 7.92 4.38
CA ALA A 284 -21.13 8.58 4.57
C ALA A 284 -19.96 7.56 4.59
N ALA A 285 -20.15 6.40 5.23
CA ALA A 285 -19.16 5.32 5.25
C ALA A 285 -18.88 4.72 3.86
N SER A 286 -19.89 4.66 2.99
CA SER A 286 -19.72 4.22 1.60
C SER A 286 -18.80 5.17 0.82
N PHE A 287 -18.97 6.48 1.00
CA PHE A 287 -18.10 7.47 0.39
C PHE A 287 -16.65 7.37 0.89
N THR A 288 -16.46 7.21 2.21
CA THR A 288 -15.10 7.02 2.77
C THR A 288 -14.48 5.70 2.31
N ARG A 289 -15.27 4.64 2.10
CA ARG A 289 -14.80 3.37 1.52
C ARG A 289 -14.24 3.57 0.11
N ILE A 290 -14.93 4.31 -0.76
CA ILE A 290 -14.48 4.58 -2.12
C ILE A 290 -13.18 5.41 -2.08
N LEU A 291 -13.15 6.49 -1.29
CA LEU A 291 -11.96 7.34 -1.15
C LEU A 291 -10.74 6.57 -0.65
N ASN A 292 -10.89 5.80 0.43
CA ASN A 292 -9.82 4.99 0.98
C ASN A 292 -9.34 3.94 -0.02
N SER A 293 -10.26 3.29 -0.74
CA SER A 293 -9.91 2.32 -1.78
C SER A 293 -9.09 2.97 -2.89
N CYS A 294 -9.45 4.17 -3.35
CA CYS A 294 -8.70 4.90 -4.38
C CYS A 294 -7.29 5.27 -3.90
N ILE A 295 -7.16 5.84 -2.70
CA ILE A 295 -5.87 6.26 -2.13
C ILE A 295 -4.95 5.05 -1.97
N ILE A 296 -5.46 3.97 -1.35
CA ILE A 296 -4.73 2.71 -1.14
C ILE A 296 -4.30 2.13 -2.49
N THR A 297 -5.19 2.08 -3.48
CA THR A 297 -4.88 1.54 -4.81
C THR A 297 -3.75 2.32 -5.49
N ILE A 298 -3.78 3.65 -5.42
CA ILE A 298 -2.73 4.51 -6.00
C ILE A 298 -1.38 4.26 -5.33
N ILE A 299 -1.35 4.19 -4.00
CA ILE A 299 -0.11 3.94 -3.23
C ILE A 299 0.47 2.55 -3.55
N TYR A 300 -0.38 1.53 -3.67
CA TYR A 300 0.05 0.16 -3.96
C TYR A 300 0.22 -0.14 -5.46
N MET A 301 -0.06 0.80 -6.36
CA MET A 301 0.01 0.60 -7.82
C MET A 301 1.40 0.17 -8.30
N ALA A 302 2.46 0.64 -7.64
CA ALA A 302 3.84 0.27 -7.96
C ALA A 302 4.20 -1.18 -7.54
N ARG A 303 3.33 -1.84 -6.76
CA ARG A 303 3.54 -3.16 -6.17
C ARG A 303 2.67 -4.20 -6.88
N LEU A 304 3.28 -5.16 -7.57
CA LEU A 304 2.54 -6.16 -8.38
C LEU A 304 2.07 -7.39 -7.60
N ASP A 305 2.39 -7.49 -6.31
CA ASP A 305 2.03 -8.65 -5.50
C ASP A 305 0.63 -8.56 -4.88
N TYR A 306 -0.03 -7.40 -5.00
CA TYR A 306 -1.39 -7.19 -4.54
C TYR A 306 -2.26 -6.83 -5.73
N SER A 307 -3.35 -7.59 -5.92
CA SER A 307 -4.35 -7.22 -6.92
C SER A 307 -5.36 -6.25 -6.30
N PRO A 308 -5.58 -5.07 -6.90
CA PRO A 308 -6.67 -4.19 -6.48
C PRO A 308 -8.05 -4.79 -6.80
N LEU A 309 -8.10 -5.76 -7.72
CA LEU A 309 -9.28 -6.56 -8.03
C LEU A 309 -9.36 -7.67 -6.98
N GLY A 310 -10.27 -7.54 -6.02
CA GLY A 310 -10.38 -8.45 -4.86
C GLY A 310 -10.39 -9.94 -5.20
N ARG A 311 -10.26 -10.80 -4.19
CA ARG A 311 -9.85 -12.23 -4.31
C ARG A 311 -10.44 -13.06 -5.45
N GLN A 312 -11.69 -12.84 -5.83
CA GLN A 312 -12.35 -13.59 -6.91
C GLN A 312 -11.94 -13.15 -8.32
N LEU A 313 -11.41 -11.94 -8.48
CA LEU A 313 -11.08 -11.31 -9.76
C LEU A 313 -9.57 -11.11 -9.97
N GLU A 314 -8.73 -11.69 -9.11
CA GLU A 314 -7.27 -11.58 -9.17
C GLU A 314 -6.69 -11.97 -10.54
N TYR A 315 -7.27 -12.96 -11.21
CA TYR A 315 -6.80 -13.41 -12.53
C TYR A 315 -7.07 -12.42 -13.67
N ARG A 316 -7.97 -11.45 -13.48
CA ARG A 316 -8.23 -10.40 -14.47
C ARG A 316 -7.18 -9.30 -14.44
N ASP A 317 -6.41 -9.22 -13.36
CA ASP A 317 -5.29 -8.30 -13.25
C ASP A 317 -4.06 -8.87 -13.97
N ALA A 318 -3.69 -8.24 -15.08
CA ALA A 318 -2.53 -8.64 -15.86
C ALA A 318 -1.21 -8.50 -15.08
N GLY A 319 -1.09 -7.50 -14.20
CA GLY A 319 0.12 -7.26 -13.40
C GLY A 319 0.31 -8.37 -12.37
N PHE A 320 -0.72 -8.64 -11.58
CA PHE A 320 -0.71 -9.73 -10.60
C PHE A 320 -0.56 -11.11 -11.25
N CYS A 321 -1.22 -11.34 -12.39
CA CYS A 321 -1.09 -12.57 -13.16
C CYS A 321 0.35 -12.81 -13.65
N ALA A 322 1.01 -11.77 -14.15
CA ALA A 322 2.42 -11.84 -14.56
C ALA A 322 3.35 -12.13 -13.38
N TYR A 323 3.10 -11.50 -12.23
CA TYR A 323 3.81 -11.77 -10.98
C TYR A 323 3.65 -13.23 -10.53
N LEU A 324 2.42 -13.76 -10.56
CA LEU A 324 2.13 -15.15 -10.20
C LEU A 324 2.84 -16.14 -11.13
N GLY A 325 2.84 -15.86 -12.44
CA GLY A 325 3.57 -16.66 -13.44
C GLY A 325 5.08 -16.66 -13.21
N PHE A 326 5.66 -15.48 -12.94
CA PHE A 326 7.06 -15.31 -12.60
C PHE A 326 7.46 -16.15 -11.38
N ILE A 327 6.76 -15.95 -10.26
CA ILE A 327 7.05 -16.63 -9.00
C ILE A 327 6.95 -18.15 -9.13
N LYS A 328 5.91 -18.66 -9.81
CA LYS A 328 5.72 -20.10 -10.02
C LYS A 328 6.80 -20.71 -10.91
N MET A 329 7.19 -20.02 -11.99
CA MET A 329 8.27 -20.49 -12.87
C MET A 329 9.63 -20.48 -12.16
N GLU A 330 9.94 -19.40 -11.44
CA GLU A 330 11.20 -19.30 -10.69
C GLU A 330 11.28 -20.40 -9.63
N ALA A 331 10.19 -20.71 -8.94
CA ALA A 331 10.16 -21.76 -7.93
C ALA A 331 10.36 -23.17 -8.51
N ILE A 332 9.89 -23.44 -9.73
CA ILE A 332 10.07 -24.72 -10.40
C ILE A 332 11.53 -24.90 -10.86
N HIS A 333 12.12 -23.85 -11.44
CA HIS A 333 13.48 -23.92 -11.98
C HIS A 333 14.58 -23.78 -10.94
N ARG A 334 14.33 -23.07 -9.83
CA ARG A 334 15.32 -22.79 -8.78
C ARG A 334 14.94 -23.40 -7.43
N ASN A 335 14.36 -24.59 -7.42
CA ASN A 335 14.09 -25.26 -6.15
C ASN A 335 15.43 -25.64 -5.48
N PRO A 336 15.78 -25.05 -4.32
CA PRO A 336 17.08 -25.28 -3.69
C PRO A 336 17.26 -26.73 -3.24
N ILE A 337 16.15 -27.43 -2.94
CA ILE A 337 16.19 -28.84 -2.56
C ILE A 337 16.60 -29.68 -3.78
N MET A 338 15.98 -29.44 -4.93
CA MET A 338 16.29 -30.16 -6.17
C MET A 338 17.73 -29.90 -6.61
N LEU A 339 18.19 -28.65 -6.54
CA LEU A 339 19.56 -28.24 -6.92
C LEU A 339 20.63 -28.78 -5.95
N ALA A 340 20.31 -28.99 -4.67
CA ALA A 340 21.24 -29.59 -3.72
C ALA A 340 21.40 -31.11 -3.92
N PHE A 341 20.41 -31.77 -4.56
CA PHE A 341 20.41 -33.22 -4.82
C PHE A 341 20.79 -33.60 -6.25
N SER A 342 20.83 -32.63 -7.18
CA SER A 342 21.38 -32.79 -8.53
C SER A 342 22.89 -32.71 -8.51
#